data_AF-A0A238LBG4-F1
#
_entry.id   AF-A0A238LBG4-F1
#
_cell.length_a   1.000
_cell.length_b   1.000
_cell.length_c   1.000
_cell.angle_alpha   90.00
_cell.angle_beta   90.00
_cell.angle_gamma   90.00
#
_symmetry.space_group_name_H-M   'P 1'
#
loop_
_entity.id
_entity.type
_entity.pdbx_description
1 polymer ?
#
loop_
_entity_poly.entity_id
_entity_poly.type
_entity_poly.pdbx_seq_one_letter_code
_entity_poly.pdbx_strand_id
1 'polypeptide(L)' 'MVRGLLGQGGKVLVHCFGGCGRSGMAVLRLMIEAGEDGATALTRLQELRPCAVETEAQRVWAFHAAR' A
#
# COMPACT_ATOMS: atom_id res chain seq x y z
N MET A 1 4.15 -13.15 -5.98
CA MET A 1 2.80 -13.76 -5.88
C MET A 1 1.69 -12.72 -6.02
N VAL A 2 1.56 -11.75 -5.11
CA VAL A 2 0.48 -10.72 -5.17
C VAL A 2 0.51 -9.88 -6.45
N ARG A 3 1.66 -9.30 -6.81
CA ARG A 3 1.81 -8.50 -8.05
C ARG A 3 1.45 -9.28 -9.31
N GLY A 4 1.85 -10.54 -9.40
CA GLY A 4 1.53 -11.41 -10.53
C GLY A 4 0.03 -11.70 -10.65
N LEU A 5 -0.67 -11.85 -9.52
CA LEU A 5 -2.11 -12.05 -9.49
C LEU A 5 -2.86 -10.77 -9.89
N LEU A 6 -2.43 -9.60 -9.39
CA LEU A 6 -2.97 -8.30 -9.78
C LEU A 6 -2.72 -7.99 -11.27
N GLY A 7 -1.52 -8.31 -11.79
CA GLY A 7 -1.17 -8.13 -13.21
C GLY A 7 -1.97 -8.99 -14.18
N GLN A 8 -2.59 -10.07 -13.70
CA GLN A 8 -3.49 -10.94 -14.47
C GLN A 8 -4.98 -10.54 -14.29
N GLY A 9 -5.27 -9.41 -13.64
CA GLY A 9 -6.64 -8.97 -13.35
C GLY A 9 -7.30 -9.69 -12.16
N GLY A 10 -6.55 -10.49 -11.41
CA GLY A 10 -7.01 -11.09 -10.16
C GLY A 10 -7.21 -10.04 -9.06
N LYS A 11 -7.93 -10.43 -8.00
CA LYS A 11 -8.26 -9.55 -6.86
C LYS A 11 -7.60 -10.04 -5.59
N VAL A 12 -7.15 -9.10 -4.75
CA VAL A 12 -6.55 -9.39 -3.44
C VAL A 12 -7.25 -8.57 -2.37
N LEU A 13 -7.70 -9.24 -1.30
CA LEU A 13 -8.20 -8.60 -0.10
C LEU A 13 -7.06 -8.48 0.92
N VAL A 14 -6.85 -7.28 1.47
CA VAL A 14 -5.85 -7.01 2.51
C VAL A 14 -6.56 -6.57 3.77
N HIS A 15 -6.30 -7.23 4.90
CA HIS A 15 -6.85 -6.83 6.19
C HIS A 15 -5.82 -6.96 7.32
N CYS A 16 -6.05 -6.22 8.40
CA CYS A 16 -5.38 -6.38 9.68
C CYS A 16 -6.47 -6.39 10.76
N PHE A 17 -6.29 -5.67 11.87
CA PHE A 17 -7.35 -5.44 12.85
C PHE A 17 -8.27 -4.29 12.42
N GLY A 18 -7.74 -3.06 12.29
CA GLY A 18 -8.53 -1.87 11.94
C GLY A 18 -8.47 -1.44 10.47
N GLY A 19 -7.64 -2.09 9.65
CA GLY A 19 -7.45 -1.70 8.23
C GLY A 19 -6.68 -0.40 8.00
N CYS A 20 -6.00 0.14 9.03
CA CYS A 20 -5.32 1.43 8.98
C CYS A 20 -3.80 1.28 8.75
N GLY A 21 -3.01 0.84 9.74
CA GLY A 21 -1.54 0.83 9.64
C GLY A 21 -0.97 -0.31 8.80
N ARG A 22 -1.03 -1.55 9.31
CA ARG A 22 -0.42 -2.72 8.64
C ARG A 22 -1.02 -3.00 7.26
N SER A 23 -2.34 -2.85 7.12
CA SER A 23 -2.98 -2.95 5.81
C SER A 23 -2.57 -1.79 4.91
N GLY A 24 -2.61 -0.55 5.42
CA GLY A 24 -2.26 0.64 4.65
C GLY A 24 -0.82 0.60 4.14
N MET A 25 0.15 0.22 4.98
CA MET A 25 1.56 0.15 4.55
C MET A 25 1.79 -0.94 3.50
N ALA A 26 1.10 -2.07 3.59
CA ALA A 26 1.20 -3.15 2.61
C ALA A 26 0.57 -2.73 1.27
N VAL A 27 -0.59 -2.07 1.30
CA VAL A 27 -1.25 -1.54 0.09
C VAL A 27 -0.40 -0.45 -0.55
N LEU A 28 0.13 0.51 0.24
CA LEU A 28 1.01 1.56 -0.25
C LEU A 28 2.26 0.98 -0.93
N ARG A 29 2.89 -0.01 -0.31
CA ARG A 29 4.04 -0.72 -0.88
C ARG A 29 3.70 -1.34 -2.23
N LEU A 30 2.54 -2.00 -2.34
CA LEU A 30 2.09 -2.61 -3.60
C LEU A 30 1.83 -1.57 -4.71
N MET A 31 1.29 -0.40 -4.36
CA MET A 31 1.09 0.71 -5.30
C MET A 31 2.44 1.23 -5.84
N ILE A 32 3.43 1.41 -4.95
CA ILE A 32 4.77 1.86 -5.33
C ILE A 32 5.47 0.81 -6.20
N GLU A 33 5.42 -0.46 -5.81
CA GLU A 33 5.97 -1.57 -6.61
C GLU A 33 5.23 -1.77 -7.95
N ALA A 34 4.01 -1.27 -8.09
CA ALA A 34 3.30 -1.23 -9.37
C ALA A 34 3.74 -0.05 -10.26
N GLY A 35 4.58 0.85 -9.75
CA GLY A 35 5.16 1.97 -10.50
C GLY A 35 4.55 3.33 -10.19
N GLU A 36 3.62 3.44 -9.24
CA GLU A 36 3.13 4.75 -8.77
C GLU A 36 4.23 5.49 -7.99
N ASP A 37 4.29 6.81 -8.12
CA ASP A 37 5.10 7.65 -7.23
C ASP A 37 4.64 7.48 -5.77
N GLY A 38 5.57 7.39 -4.84
CA GLY A 38 5.25 7.10 -3.43
C GLY A 38 4.43 8.17 -2.75
N ALA A 39 4.67 9.45 -3.03
CA ALA A 39 3.88 10.53 -2.43
C ALA A 39 2.47 10.55 -3.03
N THR A 40 2.35 10.39 -4.35
CA THR A 40 1.04 10.29 -5.02
C THR A 40 0.25 9.07 -4.52
N ALA A 41 0.88 7.91 -4.39
CA ALA A 41 0.24 6.69 -3.90
C ALA A 41 -0.24 6.84 -2.45
N LEU A 42 0.55 7.47 -1.58
CA LEU A 42 0.18 7.73 -0.19
C LEU A 42 -1.05 8.66 -0.13
N THR A 43 -1.03 9.78 -0.85
CA THR A 43 -2.16 10.73 -0.90
C THR A 43 -3.43 10.03 -1.35
N ARG A 44 -3.37 9.32 -2.49
CA ARG A 44 -4.52 8.59 -3.04
C ARG A 44 -5.05 7.51 -2.10
N LEU A 45 -4.17 6.82 -1.38
CA LEU A 45 -4.57 5.83 -0.38
C LEU A 45 -5.29 6.49 0.80
N GLN A 46 -4.78 7.63 1.28
CA GLN A 46 -5.36 8.35 2.41
C GLN A 46 -6.68 9.06 2.05
N GLU A 47 -6.86 9.49 0.80
CA GLU A 47 -8.16 9.98 0.30
C GLU A 47 -9.26 8.91 0.41
N LEU A 48 -8.93 7.66 0.06
CA LEU A 48 -9.88 6.54 0.14
C LEU A 48 -10.02 5.97 1.56
N ARG A 49 -8.95 6.05 2.35
CA ARG A 49 -8.88 5.55 3.72
C ARG A 49 -8.06 6.52 4.58
N PRO A 50 -8.70 7.53 5.21
CA PRO A 50 -7.98 8.59 5.94
C PRO A 50 -7.05 8.12 7.05
N CYS A 51 -7.28 6.93 7.62
CA CYS A 51 -6.42 6.35 8.66
C CYS A 51 -5.24 5.52 8.12
N ALA A 52 -5.10 5.37 6.80
CA ALA A 52 -4.08 4.49 6.24
C ALA A 52 -2.66 5.01 6.51
N VAL A 53 -1.77 4.08 6.93
CA VAL A 53 -0.38 4.37 7.34
C VAL A 53 -0.35 5.30 8.56
N GLU A 54 -0.26 4.70 9.74
CA GLU A 54 -0.43 5.37 11.04
C GLU A 54 0.88 5.93 11.62
N THR A 55 2.02 5.40 11.16
CA THR A 55 3.33 5.75 11.74
C THR A 55 4.38 5.97 10.66
N GLU A 56 5.39 6.76 11.00
CA GLU A 56 6.52 7.04 10.11
C GLU A 56 7.28 5.75 9.73
N ALA A 57 7.45 4.81 10.67
CA ALA A 57 8.10 3.54 10.39
C ALA A 57 7.36 2.71 9.32
N GLN A 58 6.02 2.75 9.34
CA GLN A 58 5.19 2.09 8.32
C GLN A 58 5.35 2.77 6.95
N ARG A 59 5.40 4.10 6.93
CA ARG A 59 5.64 4.90 5.71
C ARG A 59 7.01 4.59 5.12
N VAL A 60 8.06 4.70 5.92
CA VAL A 60 9.45 4.40 5.53
C VAL A 60 9.54 2.98 4.97
N TRP A 61 8.99 1.99 5.66
CA TRP A 61 8.97 0.61 5.17
C TRP A 61 8.27 0.48 3.81
N ALA A 62 7.13 1.14 3.61
CA ALA A 62 6.41 1.10 2.35
C ALA A 62 7.21 1.75 1.19
N PHE A 63 7.95 2.83 1.47
CA PHE A 63 8.76 3.55 0.49
C PHE A 63 10.05 2.82 0.10
N HIS A 64 10.55 1.88 0.91
CA HIS A 64 11.70 1.05 0.57
C HIS A 64 11.38 -0.07 -0.45
N ALA A 65 10.46 0.18 -1.39
CA ALA A 65 10.11 -0.70 -2.50
C ALA A 65 11.35 -1.12 -3.29
N ALA A 66 11.58 -2.43 -3.40
CA ALA A 66 12.52 -2.94 -4.38
C ALA A 66 11.86 -2.75 -5.75
N ARG A 67 12.53 -2.01 -6.64
CA ARG A 67 12.06 -1.84 -8.02
C ARG A 67 12.11 -3.18 -8.77
#